data_AF-A0A2V9QEQ2-F1
#
_entry.id   AF-A0A2V9QEQ2-F1
#
_cell.length_a   1.000
_cell.length_b   1.000
_cell.length_c   1.000
_cell.angle_alpha   90.00
_cell.angle_beta   90.00
_cell.angle_gamma   90.00
#
_symmetry.space_group_name_H-M   'P 1'
#
loop_
_entity.id
_entity.type
_entity.pdbx_description
1 polymer ?
#
loop_
_entity_poly.entity_id
_entity_poly.type
_entity_poly.pdbx_seq_one_letter_code
_entity_poly.pdbx_strand_id
1 'polypeptide(L)' 'MTSPVIDPTGKFLFAGDTSNKAILTFSIDSATGTLTRVGPATQVAAPPFVLTIVKAP' A
#
# COMPACT_ATOMS: atom_id res chain seq x y z
N MET A 1 4.19 7.44 12.00
CA MET A 1 3.26 7.53 10.86
C MET A 1 3.95 6.87 9.68
N THR A 2 3.32 5.89 9.04
CA THR A 2 3.88 5.25 7.83
C THR A 2 3.61 6.16 6.64
N SER A 3 4.60 6.36 5.77
CA SER A 3 4.36 7.01 4.47
C SER A 3 3.76 5.97 3.50
N PRO A 4 2.51 6.13 3.02
CA PRO A 4 1.99 5.28 1.96
C PRO A 4 2.69 5.59 0.64
N VAL A 5 2.68 4.64 -0.29
CA VAL A 5 3.22 4.80 -1.64
C VAL A 5 2.17 4.47 -2.69
N ILE A 6 2.10 5.27 -3.75
CA ILE A 6 1.21 5.06 -4.89
C ILE A 6 2.05 4.49 -6.03
N ASP A 7 1.52 3.49 -6.73
CA ASP A 7 2.20 2.93 -7.89
C ASP A 7 2.32 3.96 -9.03
N PRO A 8 3.34 3.87 -9.91
CA PRO A 8 3.54 4.86 -10.97
C PRO A 8 2.36 5.03 -11.95
N THR A 9 1.46 4.05 -12.04
CA THR A 9 0.25 4.14 -12.87
C THR A 9 -0.91 4.83 -12.16
N GLY A 10 -0.80 5.10 -10.86
CA GLY A 10 -1.83 5.76 -10.06
C GLY A 10 -3.05 4.88 -9.75
N LYS A 11 -2.94 3.56 -9.90
CA LYS A 11 -4.05 2.62 -9.74
C LYS A 11 -4.13 2.03 -8.34
N PHE A 12 -3.01 1.97 -7.63
CA PHE A 12 -2.88 1.31 -6.34
C PHE A 12 -2.10 2.15 -5.35
N LEU A 13 -2.55 2.12 -4.09
CA LEU A 13 -1.87 2.66 -2.93
C LEU A 13 -1.51 1.51 -1.99
N PHE A 14 -0.28 1.53 -1.48
CA PHE A 14 0.22 0.61 -0.48
C PHE A 14 0.49 1.37 0.82
N ALA A 15 -0.05 0.86 1.93
CA ALA A 15 0.12 1.45 3.25
C ALA A 15 0.67 0.42 4.23
N GLY A 16 1.62 0.84 5.06
CA GLY A 16 2.14 0.02 6.15
C GLY A 16 1.20 0.04 7.35
N ASP A 17 0.83 -1.14 7.85
CA ASP A 17 0.17 -1.31 9.14
C ASP A 17 1.21 -1.82 10.15
N THR A 18 1.80 -0.88 10.89
CA THR A 18 2.84 -1.18 11.87
C THR A 18 2.34 -1.98 13.06
N SER A 19 1.07 -1.81 13.42
CA SER A 19 0.46 -2.49 14.57
C SER A 19 0.26 -3.97 14.27
N ASN A 20 -0.15 -4.28 13.04
CA ASN A 20 -0.44 -5.64 12.61
C ASN A 20 0.68 -6.29 11.79
N LYS A 21 1.84 -5.64 11.65
CA LYS A 21 2.98 -6.12 10.84
C LYS A 21 2.52 -6.55 9.45
N ALA A 22 1.82 -5.65 8.76
CA ALA A 22 1.22 -5.96 7.47
C ALA A 22 1.32 -4.80 6.47
N ILE A 23 1.16 -5.12 5.20
CA ILE A 23 0.97 -4.15 4.12
C ILE A 23 -0.48 -4.26 3.65
N LEU A 24 -1.16 -3.13 3.63
CA LEU A 24 -2.50 -2.97 3.07
C LEU A 24 -2.41 -2.46 1.64
N THR A 25 -3.27 -2.97 0.77
CA THR A 25 -3.37 -2.54 -0.62
C THR A 25 -4.75 -1.95 -0.87
N PHE A 26 -4.80 -0.83 -1.58
CA PHE A 26 -6.01 -0.15 -1.99
C PHE A 26 -5.96 0.13 -3.49
N SER A 27 -7.08 -0.04 -4.18
CA SER A 27 -7.27 0.50 -5.53
C SER A 27 -7.75 1.94 -5.44
N ILE A 28 -7.33 2.76 -6.39
CA ILE A 28 -7.67 4.17 -6.49
C ILE A 28 -8.67 4.34 -7.65
N ASP A 29 -9.84 4.90 -7.35
CA ASP A 29 -10.73 5.37 -8.41
C ASP A 29 -10.13 6.63 -9.05
N SER A 30 -9.87 6.60 -10.35
CA SER A 30 -9.15 7.68 -11.04
C SER A 30 -9.95 8.97 -11.20
N ALA A 31 -11.28 8.92 -11.09
CA ALA A 31 -12.14 10.09 -11.23
C ALA A 31 -12.32 10.82 -9.90
N THR A 32 -12.36 10.08 -8.80
CA THR A 32 -12.76 10.59 -7.48
C THR A 32 -11.65 10.51 -6.43
N GLY A 33 -10.60 9.72 -6.66
CA GLY A 33 -9.56 9.42 -5.67
C GLY A 33 -10.02 8.47 -4.56
N THR A 34 -11.22 7.88 -4.68
CA THR A 34 -11.75 6.96 -3.66
C THR A 34 -10.87 5.72 -3.53
N LEU A 35 -10.55 5.35 -2.29
CA LEU A 35 -9.75 4.16 -1.98
C LEU A 35 -10.65 2.97 -1.63
N THR A 36 -10.47 1.86 -2.33
CA THR A 36 -11.14 0.59 -2.01
C THR A 36 -10.10 -0.45 -1.63
N ARG A 37 -10.29 -1.14 -0.49
CA ARG A 37 -9.34 -2.17 -0.04
C ARG A 37 -9.31 -3.34 -1.02
N VAL A 38 -8.11 -3.75 -1.42
CA VAL A 38 -7.89 -4.88 -2.33
C VAL A 38 -7.37 -6.06 -1.53
N GLY A 39 -8.20 -7.08 -1.38
CA GLY A 39 -7.80 -8.35 -0.80
C GLY A 39 -7.38 -8.30 0.67
N PRO A 40 -6.83 -9.41 1.19
CA PRO A 40 -6.31 -9.49 2.54
C PRO A 40 -5.01 -8.70 2.69
N ALA A 41 -4.67 -8.36 3.94
CA ALA A 41 -3.38 -7.73 4.24
C ALA A 41 -2.23 -8.71 3.98
N THR A 42 -1.13 -8.22 3.41
CA THR A 42 0.09 -9.01 3.24
C THR A 42 0.91 -8.95 4.51
N GLN A 43 1.08 -10.08 5.20
CA GLN A 43 1.87 -10.14 6.44
C GLN A 43 3.37 -10.00 6.15
N VAL A 44 4.07 -9.28 7.02
CA VAL A 44 5.51 -9.08 6.94
C VAL A 44 6.17 -9.40 8.29
N ALA A 45 7.47 -9.71 8.28
CA ALA A 45 8.18 -10.15 9.48
C ALA A 45 8.38 -9.03 10.53
N ALA A 46 8.36 -7.76 10.11
CA ALA A 46 8.59 -6.60 10.96
C ALA A 46 7.67 -5.42 10.57
N PRO A 47 7.38 -4.48 11.49
CA PRO A 47 6.56 -3.32 11.19
C PRO A 47 7.13 -2.49 10.01
N PRO A 48 6.34 -2.24 8.96
CA PRO A 48 6.79 -1.43 7.84
C PRO A 48 6.76 0.06 8.19
N PHE A 49 7.92 0.72 8.27
CA PHE A 49 8.01 2.17 8.54
C PHE A 49 8.05 3.00 7.25
N VAL A 50 8.83 2.54 6.27
CA VAL A 50 9.00 3.17 4.97
C VAL A 50 8.71 2.12 3.90
N LEU A 51 7.89 2.50 2.92
CA LEU A 51 7.63 1.70 1.73
C LEU A 51 8.22 2.42 0.52
N THR A 52 8.72 1.64 -0.43
CA THR A 52 9.11 2.12 -1.76
C THR A 52 8.67 1.10 -2.78
N ILE A 53 8.37 1.57 -4.00
CA ILE A 53 8.02 0.70 -5.11
C ILE A 53 9.27 0.55 -5.97
N VAL A 54 9.78 -0.68 -6.03
CA VAL A 54 10.86 -1.05 -6.93
C VAL A 54 10.26 -1.71 -8.17
N LYS A 55 10.80 -1.39 -9.34
CA LYS A 55 10.43 -2.08 -10.56
C LYS A 55 11.09 -3.46 -10.55
N ALA A 56 10.31 -4.53 -10.67
CA ALA A 56 10.86 -5.85 -10.93
C ALA A 56 11.43 -5.90 -12.37
N PRO A 57 12.55 -6.59 -12.61
CA PRO A 57 13.07 -6.81 -13.96
C PRO A 57 12.07 -7.54 -14.86
#